data_AF-A0A8H7FU57-F1
#
_entry.id   AF-A0A8H7FU57-F1
#
_cell.length_a   1.000
_cell.length_b   1.000
_cell.length_c   1.000
_cell.angle_alpha   90.00
_cell.angle_beta   90.00
_cell.angle_gamma   90.00
#
_symmetry.space_group_name_H-M   'P 1'
#
loop_
_entity.id
_entity.type
_entity.pdbx_description
1 polymer ?
#
loop_
_entity_poly.entity_id
_entity_poly.type
_entity_poly.pdbx_seq_one_letter_code
_entity_poly.pdbx_strand_id
1 'polypeptide(L)'
;MQTYRDTFRNGDDLQHAPTSAAAAAVGHTQPKKRWILNAFNMSCAGHMAPGLWKHPKDRSANYHDIDNWTELSKLLEKGKFNGMFIADVLGAYDVYGNSPDGALRTGAQFGVDDPLLVISACAAVTKNLSFGVTHSVSYEAPYTLARSFSTLDHLTKGRIAFNIVTGYLTSAAKNFGFEQQTEHDERYLRAEEYVK
;
A
#
# COMPACT_ATOMS: atom_id res chain seq x y z
N MET A 1 -5.17 -30.17 10.64
CA MET A 1 -5.30 -28.70 10.73
C MET A 1 -6.04 -28.41 12.03
N GLN A 2 -5.29 -28.07 13.08
CA GLN A 2 -5.77 -28.09 14.47
C GLN A 2 -5.53 -26.70 15.06
N THR A 3 -6.63 -25.99 15.37
CA THR A 3 -6.62 -24.59 15.77
C THR A 3 -6.60 -24.43 17.28
N TYR A 4 -5.51 -23.84 17.73
CA TYR A 4 -5.26 -23.03 18.94
C TYR A 4 -6.52 -22.54 19.69
N ARG A 5 -7.05 -23.33 20.64
CA ARG A 5 -8.16 -22.90 21.51
C ARG A 5 -8.10 -23.36 22.98
N ASP A 6 -6.98 -23.90 23.45
CA ASP A 6 -6.92 -24.63 24.74
C ASP A 6 -6.07 -24.01 25.86
N THR A 7 -5.72 -22.72 25.84
CA THR A 7 -4.91 -22.13 26.93
C THR A 7 -5.67 -21.44 28.05
N PHE A 8 -6.97 -21.68 28.21
CA PHE A 8 -7.73 -21.16 29.35
C PHE A 8 -8.57 -22.23 30.03
N ARG A 9 -7.94 -23.03 30.92
CA ARG A 9 -8.57 -23.54 32.16
C ARG A 9 -7.60 -24.37 33.03
N ASN A 10 -7.84 -24.24 34.34
CA ASN A 10 -7.32 -25.00 35.49
C ASN A 10 -6.05 -24.40 36.14
N GLY A 11 -5.99 -24.20 37.45
CA GLY A 11 -6.91 -24.56 38.52
C GLY A 11 -6.43 -24.01 39.88
N ASP A 12 -7.34 -24.03 40.84
CA ASP A 12 -7.16 -23.62 42.23
C ASP A 12 -6.23 -24.55 43.05
N ASP A 13 -5.87 -24.06 44.24
CA ASP A 13 -5.28 -24.71 45.42
C ASP A 13 -3.74 -24.87 45.53
N LEU A 14 -3.13 -24.07 46.43
CA LEU A 14 -2.65 -24.52 47.76
C LEU A 14 -1.89 -23.40 48.51
N GLN A 15 -2.12 -23.30 49.82
CA GLN A 15 -1.60 -22.29 50.76
C GLN A 15 -0.23 -22.67 51.39
N HIS A 16 0.49 -21.62 51.84
CA HIS A 16 1.47 -21.50 52.95
C HIS A 16 3.01 -21.75 52.78
N ALA A 17 3.74 -20.61 52.68
CA ALA A 17 5.01 -20.17 53.34
C ALA A 17 6.37 -20.88 53.04
N PRO A 18 7.56 -20.23 53.19
CA PRO A 18 7.89 -19.00 53.94
C PRO A 18 8.72 -17.91 53.20
N THR A 19 8.83 -16.78 53.90
CA THR A 19 9.59 -15.54 53.68
C THR A 19 11.09 -15.76 53.46
N SER A 20 11.67 -15.15 52.41
CA SER A 20 13.02 -14.53 52.36
C SER A 20 13.64 -14.65 50.95
N ALA A 21 13.65 -13.54 50.21
CA ALA A 21 14.79 -13.07 49.41
C ALA A 21 14.37 -11.75 48.75
N ALA A 22 15.25 -10.75 48.82
CA ALA A 22 15.06 -9.47 48.14
C ALA A 22 14.82 -9.71 46.64
N ALA A 23 13.57 -9.54 46.20
CA ALA A 23 13.25 -9.49 44.79
C ALA A 23 13.83 -8.19 44.23
N ALA A 24 15.00 -8.29 43.60
CA ALA A 24 15.48 -7.24 42.71
C ALA A 24 14.36 -6.98 41.69
N ALA A 25 13.76 -5.80 41.75
CA ALA A 25 12.73 -5.39 40.82
C ALA A 25 13.35 -5.39 39.42
N VAL A 26 13.10 -6.46 38.66
CA VAL A 26 13.36 -6.48 37.22
C VAL A 26 12.39 -5.47 36.63
N GLY A 27 12.87 -4.24 36.50
CA GLY A 27 12.13 -3.15 35.88
C GLY A 27 11.76 -3.56 34.47
N HIS A 28 10.51 -3.94 34.26
CA HIS A 28 9.94 -4.17 32.95
C HIS A 28 9.78 -2.81 32.29
N THR A 29 10.85 -2.31 31.66
CA THR A 29 10.76 -1.14 30.79
C THR A 29 9.97 -1.57 29.56
N GLN A 30 8.72 -1.10 29.48
CA GLN A 30 7.89 -1.34 28.31
C GLN A 30 8.62 -0.81 27.07
N PRO A 31 8.74 -1.61 25.98
CA PRO A 31 9.46 -1.18 24.80
C PRO A 31 8.79 0.07 24.23
N LYS A 32 9.60 1.10 23.95
CA LYS A 32 9.11 2.38 23.42
C LYS A 32 8.48 2.14 22.05
N LYS A 33 7.18 2.45 21.92
CA LYS A 33 6.46 2.39 20.65
C LYS A 33 7.17 3.25 19.61
N ARG A 34 7.37 2.70 18.42
CA ARG A 34 7.98 3.39 17.28
C ARG A 34 6.88 3.82 16.31
N TRP A 35 7.01 5.01 15.75
CA TRP A 35 6.17 5.45 14.64
C TRP A 35 6.51 4.64 13.39
N ILE A 36 5.47 4.28 12.63
CA ILE A 36 5.61 3.73 11.28
C ILE A 36 5.47 4.91 10.32
N LEU A 37 6.49 5.14 9.51
CA LEU A 37 6.53 6.26 8.57
C LEU A 37 6.60 5.73 7.14
N ASN A 38 5.55 6.01 6.36
CA ASN A 38 5.49 5.67 4.94
C ASN A 38 5.43 6.94 4.10
N ALA A 39 6.17 6.96 2.99
CA ALA A 39 6.06 8.01 2.00
C ALA A 39 4.87 7.72 1.08
N PHE A 40 3.95 8.67 0.95
CA PHE A 40 2.76 8.51 0.13
C PHE A 40 2.98 9.13 -1.24
N ASN A 41 2.96 8.31 -2.28
CA ASN A 41 3.24 8.70 -3.65
C ASN A 41 2.26 8.04 -4.64
N MET A 42 2.33 8.41 -5.91
CA MET A 42 1.53 7.84 -6.99
C MET A 42 2.30 8.00 -8.30
N SER A 43 2.12 7.09 -9.26
CA SER A 43 2.79 7.20 -10.56
C SER A 43 2.08 8.17 -11.50
N CYS A 44 2.03 9.44 -11.10
CA CYS A 44 1.46 10.55 -11.85
C CYS A 44 2.08 11.88 -11.44
N ALA A 45 1.85 12.94 -12.22
CA ALA A 45 2.35 14.28 -11.89
C ALA A 45 1.65 14.92 -10.68
N GLY A 46 0.32 14.86 -10.59
CA GLY A 46 -0.43 15.55 -9.52
C GLY A 46 -1.20 14.59 -8.62
N HIS A 47 -0.57 14.10 -7.55
CA HIS A 47 -1.22 13.19 -6.61
C HIS A 47 -2.15 13.91 -5.61
N MET A 48 -1.59 14.54 -4.57
CA MET A 48 -2.34 15.20 -3.49
C MET A 48 -2.39 16.72 -3.61
N ALA A 49 -1.49 17.31 -4.42
CA ALA A 49 -1.40 18.75 -4.62
C ALA A 49 -1.47 19.10 -6.12
N PRO A 50 -2.66 19.02 -6.75
CA PRO A 50 -2.82 19.34 -8.16
C PRO A 50 -2.28 20.71 -8.53
N GLY A 51 -1.60 20.80 -9.68
CA GLY A 51 -0.93 22.01 -10.15
C GLY A 51 0.44 22.31 -9.55
N LEU A 52 0.82 21.70 -8.41
CA LEU A 52 2.12 21.97 -7.77
C LEU A 52 3.32 21.41 -8.58
N TRP A 53 3.07 20.47 -9.49
CA TRP A 53 4.06 19.97 -10.46
C TRP A 53 4.69 21.07 -11.32
N LYS A 54 4.06 22.25 -11.43
CA LYS A 54 4.61 23.42 -12.13
C LYS A 54 5.65 24.19 -11.32
N HIS A 55 5.77 23.93 -10.02
CA HIS A 55 6.71 24.61 -9.17
C HIS A 55 8.15 24.26 -9.59
N PRO A 56 9.10 25.22 -9.72
CA PRO A 56 10.42 24.96 -10.31
C PRO A 56 11.30 23.93 -9.60
N LYS A 57 10.98 23.60 -8.33
CA LYS A 57 11.69 22.58 -7.54
C LYS A 57 10.97 21.24 -7.49
N ASP A 58 9.78 21.16 -8.07
CA ASP A 58 9.00 19.95 -8.09
C ASP A 58 9.56 18.99 -9.17
N ARG A 59 9.57 17.70 -8.87
CA ARG A 59 10.05 16.63 -9.77
C ARG A 59 8.98 15.59 -10.08
N SER A 60 7.74 15.78 -9.60
CA SER A 60 6.65 14.82 -9.76
C SER A 60 6.31 14.54 -11.22
N ALA A 61 6.51 15.50 -12.12
CA ALA A 61 6.34 15.31 -13.57
C ALA A 61 7.30 14.27 -14.17
N ASN A 62 8.38 13.90 -13.47
CA ASN A 62 9.34 12.88 -13.91
C ASN A 62 8.92 11.46 -13.49
N TYR A 63 7.65 11.22 -13.16
CA TYR A 63 7.16 9.90 -12.75
C TYR A 63 7.37 8.80 -13.81
N HIS A 64 7.50 9.16 -15.09
CA HIS A 64 7.86 8.21 -16.16
C HIS A 64 9.34 7.78 -16.14
N ASP A 65 10.19 8.48 -15.40
CA ASP A 65 11.63 8.21 -15.34
C ASP A 65 11.95 7.25 -14.19
N ILE A 66 12.53 6.10 -14.52
CA ILE A 66 12.93 5.09 -13.55
C ILE A 66 13.97 5.62 -12.55
N ASP A 67 14.82 6.58 -12.96
CA ASP A 67 15.82 7.17 -12.08
C ASP A 67 15.16 8.00 -10.98
N ASN A 68 14.05 8.67 -11.27
CA ASN A 68 13.28 9.41 -10.26
C ASN A 68 12.80 8.48 -9.12
N TRP A 69 12.33 7.28 -9.47
CA TRP A 69 11.87 6.29 -8.50
C TRP A 69 13.00 5.64 -7.70
N THR A 70 14.11 5.30 -8.35
CA THR A 70 15.25 4.69 -7.67
C THR A 70 15.97 5.69 -6.76
N GLU A 71 16.07 6.97 -7.16
CA GLU A 71 16.58 8.05 -6.31
C GLU A 71 15.69 8.29 -5.10
N LEU A 72 14.36 8.37 -5.28
CA LEU A 72 13.43 8.49 -4.17
C LEU A 72 13.55 7.31 -3.21
N SER A 73 13.64 6.09 -3.72
CA SER A 73 13.80 4.89 -2.88
C SER A 73 15.07 4.93 -2.04
N LYS A 74 16.21 5.34 -2.63
CA LYS A 74 17.47 5.54 -1.88
C LYS A 74 17.33 6.63 -0.82
N LEU A 75 16.64 7.73 -1.14
CA LEU A 75 16.39 8.84 -0.21
C LEU A 75 15.56 8.38 1.00
N LEU A 76 14.46 7.66 0.76
CA LEU A 76 13.58 7.14 1.81
C LEU A 76 14.30 6.12 2.70
N GLU A 77 15.09 5.22 2.12
CA GLU A 77 15.89 4.27 2.89
C GLU A 77 16.96 4.95 3.75
N LYS A 78 17.64 5.97 3.21
CA LYS A 78 18.56 6.82 3.99
C LYS A 78 17.82 7.50 5.16
N GLY A 79 16.59 7.97 4.91
CA GLY A 79 15.70 8.60 5.88
C GLY A 79 15.04 7.64 6.88
N LYS A 80 15.29 6.32 6.80
CA LYS A 80 14.73 5.29 7.69
C LYS A 80 13.19 5.21 7.65
N PHE A 81 12.59 5.53 6.50
CA PHE A 81 11.19 5.23 6.24
C PHE A 81 10.97 3.72 6.29
N ASN A 82 9.79 3.32 6.76
CA ASN A 82 9.37 1.92 6.75
C ASN A 82 9.01 1.48 5.34
N GLY A 83 8.35 2.35 4.57
CA GLY A 83 8.01 2.03 3.21
C GLY A 83 7.63 3.22 2.34
N MET A 84 7.47 2.92 1.06
CA MET A 84 6.84 3.78 0.07
C MET A 84 5.49 3.19 -0.27
N PHE A 85 4.43 3.95 -0.07
CA PHE A 85 3.06 3.58 -0.43
C PHE A 85 2.70 4.29 -1.74
N ILE A 86 2.40 3.51 -2.77
CA ILE A 86 2.08 3.97 -4.11
C ILE A 86 0.58 3.78 -4.36
N ALA A 87 -0.14 4.90 -4.43
CA ALA A 87 -1.54 4.95 -4.81
C ALA A 87 -1.72 4.62 -6.30
N ASP A 88 -2.95 4.26 -6.67
CA ASP A 88 -3.32 4.00 -8.07
C ASP A 88 -4.81 4.29 -8.32
N VAL A 89 -5.12 4.67 -9.56
CA VAL A 89 -6.48 4.75 -10.10
C VAL A 89 -6.49 4.32 -11.57
N LEU A 90 -7.54 3.60 -11.97
CA LEU A 90 -7.68 3.06 -13.33
C LEU A 90 -8.57 3.91 -14.26
N GLY A 91 -8.96 5.10 -13.80
CA GLY A 91 -9.86 5.99 -14.51
C GLY A 91 -9.48 7.45 -14.31
N ALA A 92 -10.06 8.33 -15.12
CA ALA A 92 -9.91 9.77 -14.98
C ALA A 92 -10.94 10.34 -13.98
N TYR A 93 -10.56 11.42 -13.31
CA TYR A 93 -11.50 12.26 -12.55
C TYR A 93 -12.31 13.15 -13.52
N ASP A 94 -13.51 12.71 -13.85
CA ASP A 94 -14.38 13.30 -14.89
C ASP A 94 -15.74 13.81 -14.37
N VAL A 95 -15.97 13.75 -13.05
CA VAL A 95 -17.23 14.18 -12.43
C VAL A 95 -17.38 15.72 -12.45
N TYR A 96 -16.33 16.45 -12.08
CA TYR A 96 -16.40 17.92 -12.04
C TYR A 96 -16.49 18.50 -13.44
N GLY A 97 -17.55 19.27 -13.71
CA GLY A 97 -17.80 19.82 -15.05
C GLY A 97 -18.20 18.76 -16.09
N ASN A 98 -18.52 17.53 -15.65
CA ASN A 98 -18.87 16.40 -16.51
C ASN A 98 -17.85 16.16 -17.64
N SER A 99 -16.57 16.33 -17.31
CA SER A 99 -15.45 16.21 -18.24
C SER A 99 -14.12 15.97 -17.50
N PRO A 100 -13.18 15.18 -18.03
CA PRO A 100 -11.84 14.99 -17.45
C PRO A 100 -10.95 16.25 -17.57
N ASP A 101 -11.41 17.27 -18.26
CA ASP A 101 -10.73 18.54 -18.51
C ASP A 101 -10.06 19.17 -17.27
N GLY A 102 -10.74 19.13 -16.13
CA GLY A 102 -10.20 19.65 -14.87
C GLY A 102 -8.97 18.87 -14.41
N ALA A 103 -9.04 17.54 -14.47
CA ALA A 103 -7.94 16.66 -14.12
C ALA A 103 -6.76 16.81 -15.09
N LEU A 104 -7.05 16.85 -16.39
CA LEU A 104 -6.06 17.06 -17.46
C LEU A 104 -5.26 18.35 -17.27
N ARG A 105 -5.93 19.49 -17.08
CA ARG A 105 -5.26 20.79 -16.97
C ARG A 105 -4.40 20.93 -15.72
N THR A 106 -4.77 20.23 -14.65
CA THR A 106 -4.11 20.33 -13.34
C THR A 106 -3.13 19.19 -13.08
N GLY A 107 -3.14 18.14 -13.90
CA GLY A 107 -2.38 16.90 -13.69
C GLY A 107 -2.92 16.06 -12.54
N ALA A 108 -4.17 16.28 -12.09
CA ALA A 108 -4.75 15.57 -10.95
C ALA A 108 -4.98 14.09 -11.30
N GLN A 109 -4.03 13.25 -10.91
CA GLN A 109 -4.05 11.78 -11.09
C GLN A 109 -4.43 11.38 -12.52
N PHE A 110 -3.82 12.05 -13.50
CA PHE A 110 -4.01 11.79 -14.92
C PHE A 110 -2.66 11.53 -15.59
N GLY A 111 -2.63 10.61 -16.56
CA GLY A 111 -1.38 10.03 -17.04
C GLY A 111 -0.80 9.17 -15.93
N VAL A 112 -1.51 8.12 -15.53
CA VAL A 112 -1.09 7.24 -14.43
C VAL A 112 -0.42 6.03 -15.04
N ASP A 113 0.83 5.77 -14.67
CA ASP A 113 1.52 4.52 -15.06
C ASP A 113 1.21 3.40 -14.06
N ASP A 114 1.31 2.14 -14.49
CA ASP A 114 1.18 0.98 -13.60
C ASP A 114 2.28 1.00 -12.51
N PRO A 115 1.92 1.13 -11.23
CA PRO A 115 2.89 1.22 -10.14
C PRO A 115 3.62 -0.10 -9.83
N LEU A 116 3.11 -1.26 -10.26
CA LEU A 116 3.78 -2.55 -10.01
C LEU A 116 5.10 -2.65 -10.77
N LEU A 117 5.18 -2.05 -11.96
CA LEU A 117 6.31 -2.24 -12.87
C LEU A 117 7.63 -1.68 -12.31
N VAL A 118 7.56 -0.58 -11.54
CA VAL A 118 8.76 0.09 -11.02
C VAL A 118 9.33 -0.57 -9.75
N ILE A 119 8.57 -1.46 -9.11
CA ILE A 119 8.94 -2.02 -7.80
C ILE A 119 10.25 -2.80 -7.85
N SER A 120 10.49 -3.59 -8.89
CA SER A 120 11.71 -4.39 -9.01
C SER A 120 12.97 -3.51 -9.04
N ALA A 121 12.91 -2.37 -9.74
CA ALA A 121 14.01 -1.40 -9.81
C ALA A 121 14.25 -0.70 -8.46
N CYS A 122 13.18 -0.26 -7.80
CA CYS A 122 13.25 0.34 -6.46
C CYS A 122 13.81 -0.65 -5.42
N ALA A 123 13.37 -1.92 -5.50
CA ALA A 123 13.82 -2.98 -4.61
C ALA A 123 15.31 -3.32 -4.82
N ALA A 124 15.81 -3.24 -6.06
CA ALA A 124 17.22 -3.52 -6.37
C ALA A 124 18.19 -2.50 -5.74
N VAL A 125 17.74 -1.27 -5.48
CA VAL A 125 18.57 -0.19 -4.91
C VAL A 125 18.36 0.03 -3.41
N THR A 126 17.55 -0.82 -2.75
CA THR A 126 17.21 -0.73 -1.33
C THR A 126 17.33 -2.08 -0.63
N LYS A 127 17.53 -2.07 0.69
CA LYS A 127 17.68 -3.29 1.51
C LYS A 127 16.52 -3.52 2.47
N ASN A 128 15.92 -2.46 3.00
CA ASN A 128 14.94 -2.51 4.10
C ASN A 128 13.63 -1.78 3.76
N LEU A 129 13.64 -0.85 2.81
CA LEU A 129 12.44 -0.12 2.43
C LEU A 129 11.36 -1.07 1.89
N SER A 130 10.16 -1.05 2.46
CA SER A 130 9.01 -1.80 1.93
C SER A 130 8.22 -1.00 0.89
N PHE A 131 7.46 -1.70 0.05
CA PHE A 131 6.66 -1.10 -1.02
C PHE A 131 5.22 -1.53 -0.85
N GLY A 132 4.34 -0.59 -0.52
CA GLY A 132 2.88 -0.81 -0.55
C GLY A 132 2.35 -0.35 -1.89
N VAL A 133 1.72 -1.24 -2.66
CA VAL A 133 1.19 -0.92 -3.99
C VAL A 133 -0.31 -1.11 -4.02
N THR A 134 -1.00 -0.09 -4.50
CA THR A 134 -2.44 -0.13 -4.73
C THR A 134 -2.74 -0.95 -5.97
N HIS A 135 -3.68 -1.88 -5.86
CA HIS A 135 -4.21 -2.58 -7.02
C HIS A 135 -5.71 -2.83 -6.87
N SER A 136 -6.46 -2.61 -7.95
CA SER A 136 -7.89 -2.90 -7.94
C SER A 136 -8.17 -4.38 -8.13
N VAL A 137 -9.13 -4.92 -7.39
CA VAL A 137 -9.62 -6.30 -7.54
C VAL A 137 -10.92 -6.40 -8.36
N SER A 138 -11.35 -5.29 -8.95
CA SER A 138 -12.66 -5.19 -9.62
C SER A 138 -12.66 -5.68 -11.06
N TYR A 139 -11.50 -5.69 -11.74
CA TYR A 139 -11.44 -5.90 -13.19
C TYR A 139 -10.54 -7.04 -13.64
N GLU A 140 -9.38 -7.22 -13.02
CA GLU A 140 -8.43 -8.28 -13.39
C GLU A 140 -8.75 -9.59 -12.67
N ALA A 141 -8.44 -10.74 -13.28
CA ALA A 141 -8.58 -12.04 -12.63
C ALA A 141 -7.55 -12.26 -11.50
N PRO A 142 -7.92 -12.93 -10.38
CA PRO A 142 -7.05 -13.11 -9.21
C PRO A 142 -5.75 -13.86 -9.49
N TYR A 143 -5.76 -14.80 -10.43
CA TYR A 143 -4.60 -15.62 -10.72
C TYR A 143 -3.40 -14.80 -11.22
N THR A 144 -3.62 -13.85 -12.14
CA THR A 144 -2.55 -13.03 -12.68
C THR A 144 -1.97 -12.12 -11.61
N LEU A 145 -2.83 -11.51 -10.79
CA LEU A 145 -2.40 -10.66 -9.70
C LEU A 145 -1.60 -11.43 -8.63
N ALA A 146 -2.07 -12.62 -8.25
CA ALA A 146 -1.37 -13.50 -7.32
C ALA A 146 0.05 -13.81 -7.83
N ARG A 147 0.20 -14.15 -9.12
CA ARG A 147 1.51 -14.41 -9.73
C ARG A 147 2.41 -13.17 -9.67
N SER A 148 1.88 -11.99 -10.01
CA SER A 148 2.64 -10.73 -9.99
C SER A 148 3.13 -10.39 -8.58
N PHE A 149 2.25 -10.47 -7.57
CA PHE A 149 2.61 -10.20 -6.18
C PHE A 149 3.56 -11.25 -5.60
N SER A 150 3.38 -12.55 -5.89
CA SER A 150 4.35 -13.58 -5.49
C SER A 150 5.73 -13.36 -6.11
N THR A 151 5.77 -12.94 -7.39
CA THR A 151 7.02 -12.62 -8.06
C THR A 151 7.72 -11.44 -7.39
N LEU A 152 6.98 -10.36 -7.11
CA LEU A 152 7.52 -9.20 -6.40
C LEU A 152 7.92 -9.53 -4.96
N ASP A 153 7.21 -10.41 -4.27
CA ASP A 153 7.60 -10.86 -2.93
C ASP A 153 8.98 -11.53 -2.95
N HIS A 154 9.22 -12.43 -3.91
CA HIS A 154 10.54 -13.03 -4.12
C HIS A 154 11.62 -12.01 -4.49
N LEU A 155 11.36 -11.15 -5.48
CA LEU A 155 12.34 -10.16 -5.96
C LEU A 155 12.69 -9.13 -4.89
N THR A 156 11.69 -8.72 -4.10
CA THR A 156 11.88 -7.75 -3.02
C THR A 156 12.36 -8.39 -1.72
N LYS A 157 12.32 -9.72 -1.61
CA LYS A 157 12.65 -10.50 -0.40
C LYS A 157 11.70 -10.21 0.78
N GLY A 158 10.39 -10.32 0.53
CA GLY A 158 9.39 -10.14 1.59
C GLY A 158 9.06 -8.67 1.90
N ARG A 159 9.28 -7.75 0.96
CA ARG A 159 9.12 -6.30 1.17
C ARG A 159 7.98 -5.67 0.37
N ILE A 160 7.14 -6.46 -0.29
CA ILE A 160 5.96 -5.98 -1.00
C ILE A 160 4.73 -6.05 -0.09
N ALA A 161 3.82 -5.09 -0.22
CA ALA A 161 2.53 -5.07 0.43
C ALA A 161 1.44 -4.69 -0.59
N PHE A 162 0.27 -5.29 -0.44
CA PHE A 162 -0.86 -5.09 -1.32
C PHE A 162 -1.90 -4.18 -0.64
N ASN A 163 -2.13 -2.99 -1.20
CA ASN A 163 -3.26 -2.15 -0.85
C ASN A 163 -4.46 -2.49 -1.76
N ILE A 164 -5.41 -3.24 -1.20
CA ILE A 164 -6.58 -3.77 -1.91
C ILE A 164 -7.63 -2.69 -2.07
N VAL A 165 -8.02 -2.39 -3.31
CA VAL A 165 -9.08 -1.40 -3.59
C VAL A 165 -10.12 -1.94 -4.56
N THR A 166 -11.34 -1.42 -4.46
CA THR A 166 -12.47 -1.78 -5.32
C THR A 166 -12.71 -0.77 -6.45
N GLY A 167 -11.94 0.33 -6.49
CA GLY A 167 -12.15 1.43 -7.42
C GLY A 167 -13.38 2.28 -7.06
N TYR A 168 -13.70 3.28 -7.89
CA TYR A 168 -14.91 4.11 -7.77
C TYR A 168 -15.17 4.98 -9.02
N LEU A 169 -14.18 5.17 -9.88
CA LEU A 169 -14.30 5.99 -11.08
C LEU A 169 -15.07 5.27 -12.18
N THR A 170 -16.19 5.82 -12.62
CA THR A 170 -17.01 5.24 -13.71
C THR A 170 -16.25 5.12 -15.03
N SER A 171 -15.31 6.02 -15.30
CA SER A 171 -14.39 5.91 -16.44
C SER A 171 -13.59 4.61 -16.43
N ALA A 172 -13.17 4.11 -15.26
CA ALA A 172 -12.48 2.83 -15.16
C ALA A 172 -13.38 1.67 -15.61
N ALA A 173 -14.62 1.59 -15.10
CA ALA A 173 -15.58 0.57 -15.51
C ALA A 173 -15.77 0.54 -17.03
N LYS A 174 -15.96 1.71 -17.65
CA LYS A 174 -16.10 1.86 -19.10
C LYS A 174 -14.87 1.36 -19.86
N ASN A 175 -13.67 1.69 -19.39
CA ASN A 175 -12.42 1.23 -20.00
C ASN A 175 -12.25 -0.30 -19.96
N PHE A 176 -12.82 -0.95 -18.93
CA PHE A 176 -12.83 -2.42 -18.80
C PHE A 176 -14.08 -3.08 -19.42
N GLY A 177 -14.87 -2.35 -20.21
CA GLY A 177 -16.01 -2.89 -20.96
C GLY A 177 -17.31 -3.01 -20.18
N PHE A 178 -17.41 -2.41 -18.99
CA PHE A 178 -18.66 -2.33 -18.22
C PHE A 178 -19.41 -1.03 -18.54
N GLU A 179 -20.74 -1.08 -18.55
CA GLU A 179 -21.56 0.13 -18.78
C GLU A 179 -21.46 1.12 -17.61
N GLN A 180 -21.40 0.60 -16.38
CA GLN A 180 -21.33 1.38 -15.15
C GLN A 180 -20.46 0.67 -14.09
N GLN A 181 -20.18 1.38 -13.00
CA GLN A 181 -19.59 0.77 -11.82
C GLN A 181 -20.53 -0.29 -11.25
N THR A 182 -19.97 -1.44 -10.88
CA THR A 182 -20.67 -2.39 -9.99
C THR A 182 -21.04 -1.67 -8.68
N GLU A 183 -22.18 -2.04 -8.10
CA GLU A 183 -22.68 -1.41 -6.87
C GLU A 183 -21.67 -1.51 -5.73
N HIS A 184 -21.69 -0.51 -4.85
CA HIS A 184 -20.65 -0.32 -3.84
C HIS A 184 -20.38 -1.60 -3.02
N ASP A 185 -21.43 -2.19 -2.45
CA ASP A 185 -21.33 -3.35 -1.56
C ASP A 185 -20.99 -4.64 -2.31
N GLU A 186 -21.52 -4.79 -3.53
CA GLU A 186 -21.20 -5.93 -4.40
C GLU A 186 -19.70 -6.00 -4.73
N ARG A 187 -19.04 -4.85 -4.92
CA ARG A 187 -17.59 -4.82 -5.14
C ARG A 187 -16.81 -5.33 -3.93
N TYR A 188 -17.30 -5.10 -2.72
CA TYR A 188 -16.66 -5.63 -1.50
C TYR A 188 -16.92 -7.13 -1.32
N LEU A 189 -18.11 -7.63 -1.67
CA LEU A 189 -18.38 -9.07 -1.71
C LEU A 189 -17.45 -9.79 -2.69
N ARG A 190 -17.28 -9.22 -3.90
CA ARG A 190 -16.32 -9.73 -4.89
C ARG A 190 -14.88 -9.65 -4.39
N ALA A 191 -14.50 -8.56 -3.72
CA ALA A 191 -13.17 -8.42 -3.13
C ALA A 191 -12.92 -9.48 -2.03
N GLU A 192 -13.93 -9.83 -1.24
CA GLU A 192 -13.83 -10.91 -0.25
C GLU A 192 -13.58 -12.27 -0.92
N GLU A 193 -14.29 -12.58 -2.00
CA GLU A 193 -14.04 -13.80 -2.79
C GLU A 193 -12.65 -13.78 -3.44
N TYR A 194 -12.21 -12.62 -3.93
CA TYR A 194 -10.92 -12.45 -4.59
C TYR A 194 -9.72 -12.79 -3.69
N VAL A 195 -9.83 -12.48 -2.40
CA VAL A 195 -8.75 -12.62 -1.42
C VAL A 195 -8.74 -14.00 -0.74
N LYS A 196 -9.81 -14.78 -0.88
CA LYS A 196 -9.91 -16.16 -0.35
C LYS A 196 -9.03 -17.13 -1.12
#